data_AF-A0A7W5CDK4-F1
#
_entry.id   AF-A0A7W5CDK4-F1
#
_cell.length_a   1.000
_cell.length_b   1.000
_cell.length_c   1.000
_cell.angle_alpha   90.00
_cell.angle_beta   90.00
_cell.angle_gamma   90.00
#
_symmetry.space_group_name_H-M   'P 1'
#
loop_
_entity.id
_entity.type
_entity.pdbx_description
1 polymer ?
#
loop_
_entity_poly.entity_id
_entity_poly.type
_entity_poly.pdbx_seq_one_letter_code
_entity_poly.pdbx_strand_id
1 'polypeptide(L)'
;MSGHVLRQSLRINSWEDFPSVVGAINGSLGAEFARFQRRLFTEFLALQASIVNEYKRPDQFVTHNFDFGWRDGSYGVQPDVDHFSAAETLDIVGVDIYHPSQDNLTGKEISFCGDTARSLKQANYFVLETQAQAFPNWTPYPGQLRLQAFSLLASGANMVEYWHWHSIHNAIETYWKGLLSHDMGPNPTYEEAMTIGRDFARLSPKLINLKKKNRAALLVSNEALTALQCSLCPEGKPITMTSSASCMTGCMK
;
A
#
# COMPACT_ATOMS: atom_id res chain seq x y z
N MET A 1 -5.45 27.78 40.03
CA MET A 1 -5.96 26.40 39.95
C MET A 1 -5.14 25.67 38.91
N SER A 2 -4.20 24.83 39.35
CA SER A 2 -3.38 24.04 38.43
C SER A 2 -4.26 22.97 37.79
N GLY A 3 -4.35 22.99 36.46
CA GLY A 3 -5.00 21.93 35.69
C GLY A 3 -4.16 20.67 35.80
N HIS A 4 -4.39 19.85 36.83
CA HIS A 4 -3.92 18.48 36.85
C HIS A 4 -4.68 17.72 35.77
N VAL A 5 -4.02 17.49 34.63
CA VAL A 5 -4.42 16.43 33.69
C VAL A 5 -4.34 15.14 34.50
N LEU A 6 -5.49 14.62 34.92
CA LEU A 6 -5.59 13.33 35.60
C LEU A 6 -5.09 12.25 34.63
N ARG A 7 -3.80 11.89 34.70
CA ARG A 7 -3.34 10.60 34.17
C ARG A 7 -4.06 9.54 35.00
N GLN A 8 -4.90 8.71 34.36
CA GLN A 8 -5.84 7.77 35.00
C GLN A 8 -5.16 6.60 35.75
N SER A 9 -4.28 6.86 36.72
CA SER A 9 -3.56 5.85 37.51
C SER A 9 -2.84 4.76 36.67
N LEU A 10 -2.31 5.11 35.50
CA LEU A 10 -1.70 4.18 34.53
C LEU A 10 -0.20 3.91 34.79
N ARG A 11 0.29 4.04 36.02
CA ARG A 11 1.71 3.78 36.33
C ARG A 11 1.98 2.28 36.34
N ILE A 12 3.04 1.87 35.65
CA ILE A 12 3.59 0.51 35.70
C ILE A 12 4.87 0.60 36.53
N ASN A 13 4.87 0.05 37.74
CA ASN A 13 5.98 0.20 38.68
C ASN A 13 6.96 -1.00 38.65
N SER A 14 6.54 -2.12 38.08
CA SER A 14 7.35 -3.31 37.84
C SER A 14 6.89 -4.06 36.59
N TRP A 15 7.67 -5.04 36.13
CA TRP A 15 7.38 -5.76 34.88
C TRP A 15 6.18 -6.71 35.01
N GLU A 16 5.98 -7.29 36.19
CA GLU A 16 4.86 -8.16 36.50
C GLU A 16 3.52 -7.42 36.57
N ASP A 17 3.54 -6.09 36.75
CA ASP A 17 2.37 -5.22 36.73
C ASP A 17 1.94 -4.81 35.31
N PHE A 18 2.67 -5.23 34.27
CA PHE A 18 2.45 -4.74 32.91
C PHE A 18 1.08 -5.20 32.38
N PRO A 19 0.15 -4.27 32.08
CA PRO A 19 -1.18 -4.64 31.64
C PRO A 19 -1.19 -5.06 30.17
N SER A 20 -2.26 -5.72 29.75
CA SER A 20 -2.51 -5.91 28.32
C SER A 20 -2.52 -4.55 27.59
N VAL A 21 -1.89 -4.52 26.42
CA VAL A 21 -1.93 -3.35 25.52
C VAL A 21 -3.26 -3.24 24.78
N VAL A 22 -4.09 -4.29 24.80
CA VAL A 22 -5.46 -4.26 24.24
C VAL A 22 -6.31 -3.28 25.06
N GLY A 23 -6.88 -2.29 24.39
CA GLY A 23 -7.68 -1.25 25.04
C GLY A 23 -6.85 -0.19 25.78
N ALA A 24 -5.54 -0.10 25.52
CA ALA A 24 -4.70 0.95 26.08
C ALA A 24 -5.22 2.35 25.66
N ILE A 25 -5.61 3.15 26.64
CA ILE A 25 -6.05 4.54 26.44
C ILE A 25 -4.89 5.55 26.38
N ASN A 26 -3.68 5.10 26.77
CA ASN A 26 -2.48 5.92 26.69
C ASN A 26 -1.91 5.85 25.26
N GLY A 27 -2.15 6.90 24.48
CA GLY A 27 -1.69 6.98 23.09
C GLY A 27 -0.18 6.82 22.91
N SER A 28 0.65 7.19 23.90
CA SER A 28 2.09 6.95 23.84
C SER A 28 2.43 5.46 23.92
N LEU A 29 1.82 4.73 24.85
CA LEU A 29 2.01 3.28 24.96
C LEU A 29 1.50 2.55 23.71
N GLY A 30 0.32 2.95 23.20
CA GLY A 30 -0.23 2.39 21.97
C GLY A 30 0.65 2.67 20.74
N ALA A 31 1.17 3.89 20.60
CA ALA A 31 2.04 4.24 19.48
C ALA A 31 3.38 3.50 19.50
N GLU A 32 4.01 3.35 20.67
CA GLU A 32 5.25 2.56 20.80
C GLU A 32 5.01 1.08 20.53
N PHE A 33 3.87 0.53 20.96
CA PHE A 33 3.51 -0.85 20.64
C PHE A 33 3.29 -1.06 19.13
N ALA A 34 2.60 -0.15 18.45
CA ALA A 34 2.44 -0.20 16.99
C ALA A 34 3.78 -0.09 16.25
N ARG A 35 4.70 0.75 16.74
CA ARG A 35 6.07 0.83 16.23
C ARG A 35 6.82 -0.49 16.41
N PHE A 36 6.69 -1.14 17.57
CA PHE A 36 7.25 -2.47 17.82
C PHE A 36 6.68 -3.52 16.86
N GLN A 37 5.37 -3.52 16.59
CA GLN A 37 4.74 -4.45 15.64
C GLN A 37 5.25 -4.25 14.20
N ARG A 38 5.38 -3.00 13.73
CA ARG A 38 6.01 -2.70 12.43
C ARG A 38 7.44 -3.24 12.35
N ARG A 39 8.22 -3.13 13.43
CA ARG A 39 9.57 -3.68 13.49
C ARG A 39 9.57 -5.20 13.37
N LEU A 40 8.62 -5.90 14.00
CA LEU A 40 8.49 -7.36 13.86
C LEU A 40 8.21 -7.78 12.41
N PHE A 41 7.39 -7.02 11.68
CA PHE A 41 7.18 -7.27 10.26
C PHE A 41 8.50 -7.18 9.47
N THR A 42 9.27 -6.11 9.68
CA THR A 42 10.57 -5.93 9.02
C THR A 42 11.54 -7.06 9.35
N GLU A 43 11.63 -7.47 10.62
CA GLU A 43 12.48 -8.60 11.06
C GLU A 43 12.05 -9.91 10.42
N PHE A 44 10.74 -10.14 10.30
CA PHE A 44 10.20 -11.35 9.68
C PHE A 44 10.49 -11.40 8.17
N LEU A 45 10.30 -10.28 7.46
CA LEU A 45 10.65 -10.19 6.04
C LEU A 45 12.15 -10.37 5.82
N ALA A 46 12.98 -9.76 6.69
CA ALA A 46 14.44 -9.91 6.65
C ALA A 46 14.87 -11.38 6.83
N LEU A 47 14.24 -12.11 7.76
CA LEU A 47 14.50 -13.52 7.99
C LEU A 47 14.17 -14.37 6.76
N GLN A 48 13.03 -14.14 6.11
CA GLN A 48 12.70 -14.86 4.88
C GLN A 48 13.68 -14.54 3.76
N ALA A 49 14.00 -13.26 3.57
CA ALA A 49 14.95 -12.82 2.57
C ALA A 49 16.35 -13.44 2.81
N SER A 50 16.81 -13.53 4.06
CA SER A 50 18.10 -14.16 4.38
C SER A 50 18.12 -15.64 4.01
N ILE A 51 17.04 -16.37 4.31
CA ILE A 51 16.91 -17.78 3.93
C ILE A 51 16.94 -17.92 2.41
N VAL A 52 16.17 -17.12 1.67
CA VAL A 52 16.18 -17.15 0.20
C VAL A 52 17.57 -16.84 -0.36
N ASN A 53 18.29 -15.88 0.23
CA ASN A 53 19.62 -15.48 -0.19
C ASN A 53 20.69 -16.59 -0.04
N GLU A 54 20.47 -17.59 0.82
CA GLU A 54 21.36 -18.76 0.92
C GLU A 54 21.29 -19.67 -0.32
N TYR A 55 20.15 -19.69 -1.03
CA TYR A 55 19.89 -20.62 -2.12
C TYR A 55 19.71 -19.96 -3.49
N LYS A 56 19.41 -18.65 -3.53
CA LYS A 56 19.15 -17.96 -4.79
C LYS A 56 20.40 -17.97 -5.68
N ARG A 57 20.18 -18.13 -6.99
CA ARG A 57 21.24 -17.95 -7.97
C ARG A 57 21.61 -16.47 -8.11
N PRO A 58 22.82 -16.14 -8.59
CA PRO A 58 23.24 -14.74 -8.79
C PRO A 58 22.35 -13.92 -9.73
N ASP A 59 21.61 -14.56 -10.64
CA ASP A 59 20.69 -13.92 -11.59
C ASP A 59 19.27 -13.72 -11.04
N GLN A 60 18.99 -14.16 -9.82
CA GLN A 60 17.69 -14.05 -9.16
C GLN A 60 17.66 -12.87 -8.18
N PHE A 61 16.45 -12.34 -7.96
CA PHE A 61 16.18 -11.25 -7.04
C PHE A 61 15.13 -11.64 -6.01
N VAL A 62 15.19 -11.02 -4.84
CA VAL A 62 14.17 -11.05 -3.79
C VAL A 62 13.35 -9.77 -3.85
N THR A 63 12.03 -9.92 -3.86
CA THR A 63 11.07 -8.82 -3.82
C THR A 63 9.93 -9.17 -2.86
N HIS A 64 9.10 -8.18 -2.58
CA HIS A 64 7.90 -8.32 -1.76
C HIS A 64 6.85 -7.35 -2.30
N ASN A 65 5.59 -7.77 -2.30
CA ASN A 65 4.45 -6.98 -2.75
C ASN A 65 3.91 -6.12 -1.60
N PHE A 66 4.46 -4.92 -1.43
CA PHE A 66 3.90 -3.98 -0.44
C PHE A 66 2.53 -3.47 -0.90
N ASP A 67 1.55 -3.56 -0.03
CA ASP A 67 0.24 -2.93 -0.20
C ASP A 67 0.23 -1.52 0.40
N PHE A 68 -0.93 -0.87 0.43
CA PHE A 68 -1.11 0.46 0.98
C PHE A 68 -2.30 0.46 1.94
N GLY A 69 -2.53 1.55 2.67
CA GLY A 69 -3.76 1.67 3.46
C GLY A 69 -4.98 1.39 2.58
N TRP A 70 -5.98 0.66 3.07
CA TRP A 70 -7.10 0.20 2.23
C TRP A 70 -8.39 0.97 2.51
N ARG A 71 -8.95 1.61 1.47
CA ARG A 71 -10.27 2.28 1.50
C ARG A 71 -10.95 2.13 0.14
N ASP A 72 -11.55 0.97 -0.10
CA ASP A 72 -12.11 0.59 -1.42
C ASP A 72 -11.08 0.76 -2.55
N GLY A 73 -9.86 0.29 -2.29
CA GLY A 73 -8.67 0.49 -3.13
C GLY A 73 -7.46 0.97 -2.31
N SER A 74 -6.29 1.00 -2.95
CA SER A 74 -5.05 1.50 -2.38
C SER A 74 -5.16 2.99 -2.05
N TYR A 75 -4.97 3.32 -0.78
CA TYR A 75 -5.17 4.64 -0.20
C TYR A 75 -4.08 4.98 0.83
N GLY A 76 -3.25 5.97 0.49
CA GLY A 76 -2.33 6.57 1.46
C GLY A 76 -1.23 5.62 1.93
N VAL A 77 -0.61 5.97 3.06
CA VAL A 77 0.51 5.22 3.65
C VAL A 77 -0.02 3.99 4.39
N GLN A 78 0.66 2.85 4.26
CA GLN A 78 0.34 1.62 5.01
C GLN A 78 0.57 1.85 6.52
N PRO A 79 -0.47 1.83 7.38
CA PRO A 79 -0.30 2.05 8.82
C PRO A 79 0.54 0.97 9.53
N ASP A 80 0.44 -0.28 9.09
CA ASP A 80 0.92 -1.45 9.84
C ASP A 80 2.31 -1.94 9.40
N VAL A 81 2.90 -1.28 8.39
CA VAL A 81 4.25 -1.57 7.89
C VAL A 81 4.99 -0.26 7.65
N ASP A 82 6.26 -0.20 8.09
CA ASP A 82 7.19 0.83 7.66
C ASP A 82 7.90 0.36 6.38
N HIS A 83 7.39 0.80 5.23
CA HIS A 83 7.93 0.40 3.93
C HIS A 83 9.40 0.77 3.73
N PHE A 84 9.86 1.90 4.29
CA PHE A 84 11.24 2.34 4.09
C PHE A 84 12.20 1.35 4.75
N SER A 85 11.95 1.03 6.02
CA SER A 85 12.74 0.05 6.76
C SER A 85 12.63 -1.35 6.15
N ALA A 86 11.43 -1.80 5.77
CA ALA A 86 11.23 -3.13 5.21
C ALA A 86 11.89 -3.32 3.84
N ALA A 87 11.86 -2.29 2.98
CA ALA A 87 12.43 -2.35 1.63
C ALA A 87 13.96 -2.44 1.60
N GLU A 88 14.66 -2.15 2.70
CA GLU A 88 16.12 -2.34 2.79
C GLU A 88 16.53 -3.81 2.62
N THR A 89 15.64 -4.74 2.99
CA THR A 89 15.87 -6.19 2.95
C THR A 89 15.77 -6.80 1.55
N LEU A 90 15.26 -6.05 0.57
CA LEU A 90 14.89 -6.54 -0.76
C LEU A 90 15.88 -6.07 -1.84
N ASP A 91 16.04 -6.86 -2.90
CA ASP A 91 16.82 -6.44 -4.08
C ASP A 91 16.06 -5.38 -4.90
N ILE A 92 14.75 -5.59 -5.07
CA ILE A 92 13.84 -4.69 -5.79
C ILE A 92 12.49 -4.59 -5.07
N VAL A 93 11.93 -3.39 -5.06
CA VAL A 93 10.61 -3.13 -4.47
C VAL A 93 9.52 -3.66 -5.40
N GLY A 94 8.58 -4.39 -4.83
CA GLY A 94 7.30 -4.74 -5.44
C GLY A 94 6.16 -4.02 -4.72
N VAL A 95 5.08 -3.72 -5.42
CA VAL A 95 3.88 -3.12 -4.83
C VAL A 95 2.59 -3.59 -5.47
N ASP A 96 1.51 -3.50 -4.71
CA ASP A 96 0.15 -3.78 -5.13
C ASP A 96 -0.66 -2.48 -5.21
N ILE A 97 -1.23 -2.20 -6.37
CA ILE A 97 -1.93 -0.93 -6.63
C ILE A 97 -3.31 -1.21 -7.22
N TYR A 98 -4.33 -0.92 -6.43
CA TYR A 98 -5.73 -1.02 -6.79
C TYR A 98 -6.41 0.34 -6.64
N HIS A 99 -7.31 0.70 -7.53
CA HIS A 99 -7.85 2.05 -7.60
C HIS A 99 -9.25 2.09 -8.23
N PRO A 100 -10.03 3.15 -7.97
CA PRO A 100 -11.25 3.41 -8.71
C PRO A 100 -10.99 3.49 -10.22
N SER A 101 -11.96 3.01 -11.00
CA SER A 101 -11.92 2.96 -12.46
C SER A 101 -13.17 3.61 -13.05
N GLN A 102 -13.46 3.38 -14.33
CA GLN A 102 -14.64 3.95 -15.01
C GLN A 102 -14.65 5.47 -14.88
N ASP A 103 -15.79 6.07 -14.52
CA ASP A 103 -15.92 7.52 -14.35
C ASP A 103 -15.10 8.09 -13.18
N ASN A 104 -14.66 7.22 -12.26
CA ASN A 104 -13.85 7.59 -11.10
C ASN A 104 -12.34 7.41 -11.33
N LEU A 105 -11.90 7.04 -12.55
CA LEU A 105 -10.48 6.88 -12.86
C LEU A 105 -9.77 8.25 -12.87
N THR A 106 -8.95 8.52 -11.85
CA THR A 106 -8.20 9.79 -11.76
C THR A 106 -6.69 9.66 -11.97
N GLY A 107 -6.15 8.44 -11.85
CA GLY A 107 -4.70 8.18 -11.87
C GLY A 107 -3.94 8.66 -10.63
N LYS A 108 -4.63 9.20 -9.61
CA LYS A 108 -4.00 9.70 -8.38
C LYS A 108 -3.40 8.58 -7.55
N GLU A 109 -4.12 7.48 -7.39
CA GLU A 109 -3.69 6.31 -6.62
C GLU A 109 -2.46 5.68 -7.30
N ILE A 110 -2.51 5.47 -8.63
CA ILE A 110 -1.36 5.02 -9.43
C ILE A 110 -0.14 5.91 -9.22
N SER A 111 -0.33 7.23 -9.26
CA SER A 111 0.76 8.19 -9.11
C SER A 111 1.32 8.20 -7.69
N PHE A 112 0.46 8.28 -6.67
CA PHE A 112 0.86 8.32 -5.26
C PHE A 112 1.56 7.04 -4.82
N CYS A 113 0.96 5.88 -5.09
CA CYS A 113 1.53 4.58 -4.75
C CYS A 113 2.84 4.34 -5.51
N GLY A 114 2.86 4.65 -6.82
CA GLY A 114 4.07 4.52 -7.63
C GLY A 114 5.20 5.47 -7.24
N ASP A 115 4.88 6.71 -6.87
CA ASP A 115 5.85 7.67 -6.34
C ASP A 115 6.42 7.19 -4.99
N THR A 116 5.57 6.62 -4.13
CA THR A 116 5.98 6.04 -2.84
C THR A 116 6.93 4.86 -3.07
N ALA A 117 6.53 3.89 -3.90
CA ALA A 117 7.31 2.70 -4.24
C ALA A 117 8.71 3.05 -4.78
N ARG A 118 8.77 3.96 -5.75
CA ARG A 118 10.01 4.45 -6.34
C ARG A 118 10.90 5.14 -5.31
N SER A 119 10.31 5.79 -4.31
CA SER A 119 11.05 6.54 -3.29
C SER A 119 11.72 5.64 -2.25
N LEU A 120 11.22 4.42 -2.03
CA LEU A 120 11.74 3.51 -0.99
C LEU A 120 13.22 3.16 -1.21
N LYS A 121 13.61 2.87 -2.46
CA LYS A 121 15.01 2.58 -2.84
C LYS A 121 15.60 3.60 -3.83
N GLN A 122 14.91 4.71 -4.08
CA GLN A 122 15.28 5.72 -5.10
C GLN A 122 15.55 5.09 -6.48
N ALA A 123 14.78 4.07 -6.83
CA ALA A 123 14.99 3.23 -8.00
C ALA A 123 13.66 2.81 -8.62
N ASN A 124 13.73 2.23 -9.81
CA ASN A 124 12.57 1.61 -10.45
C ASN A 124 12.08 0.41 -9.61
N TYR A 125 10.80 0.10 -9.71
CA TYR A 125 10.12 -0.91 -8.90
C TYR A 125 9.20 -1.76 -9.77
N PHE A 126 8.59 -2.79 -9.20
CA PHE A 126 7.62 -3.65 -9.86
C PHE A 126 6.22 -3.44 -9.29
N VAL A 127 5.23 -3.43 -10.17
CA VAL A 127 3.83 -3.60 -9.76
C VAL A 127 3.54 -5.09 -9.87
N LEU A 128 3.51 -5.75 -8.72
CA LEU A 128 3.30 -7.20 -8.61
C LEU A 128 1.81 -7.53 -8.66
N GLU A 129 0.97 -6.59 -8.24
CA GLU A 129 -0.47 -6.70 -8.45
C GLU A 129 -1.11 -5.37 -8.86
N THR A 130 -1.99 -5.45 -9.84
CA THR A 130 -2.98 -4.41 -10.15
C THR A 130 -4.21 -5.02 -10.80
N GLN A 131 -5.28 -4.23 -10.95
CA GLN A 131 -6.57 -4.71 -11.43
C GLN A 131 -6.61 -5.00 -12.94
N ALA A 132 -7.28 -6.10 -13.28
CA ALA A 132 -7.73 -6.41 -14.64
C ALA A 132 -9.23 -6.07 -14.79
N GLN A 133 -10.12 -7.07 -14.72
CA GLN A 133 -11.57 -6.84 -14.71
C GLN A 133 -12.07 -6.35 -13.34
N ALA A 134 -11.50 -6.90 -12.26
CA ALA A 134 -11.89 -6.66 -10.87
C ALA A 134 -13.42 -6.74 -10.64
N PHE A 135 -13.95 -5.84 -9.82
CA PHE A 135 -15.38 -5.76 -9.50
C PHE A 135 -16.17 -5.02 -10.61
N PRO A 136 -17.50 -5.17 -10.69
CA PRO A 136 -18.32 -4.53 -11.73
C PRO A 136 -18.18 -3.00 -11.81
N ASN A 137 -17.92 -2.33 -10.69
CA ASN A 137 -17.69 -0.89 -10.60
C ASN A 137 -16.22 -0.48 -10.90
N TRP A 138 -15.33 -1.45 -11.11
CA TRP A 138 -13.92 -1.24 -11.44
C TRP A 138 -13.55 -1.72 -12.84
N THR A 139 -14.39 -2.56 -13.47
CA THR A 139 -14.13 -3.09 -14.82
C THR A 139 -13.88 -1.93 -15.77
N PRO A 140 -12.70 -1.87 -16.40
CA PRO A 140 -12.27 -0.69 -17.16
C PRO A 140 -13.14 -0.50 -18.40
N TYR A 141 -13.44 0.77 -18.72
CA TYR A 141 -13.96 1.09 -20.05
C TYR A 141 -12.89 0.80 -21.13
N PRO A 142 -13.30 0.59 -22.39
CA PRO A 142 -12.36 0.38 -23.48
C PRO A 142 -11.26 1.46 -23.52
N GLY A 143 -9.99 1.03 -23.48
CA GLY A 143 -8.83 1.91 -23.45
C GLY A 143 -8.33 2.33 -22.06
N GLN A 144 -9.13 2.12 -21.00
CA GLN A 144 -8.71 2.48 -19.64
C GLN A 144 -7.65 1.53 -19.09
N LEU A 145 -7.72 0.22 -19.39
CA LEU A 145 -6.71 -0.72 -18.93
C LEU A 145 -5.33 -0.35 -19.48
N ARG A 146 -5.27 0.02 -20.76
CA ARG A 146 -4.05 0.53 -21.39
C ARG A 146 -3.59 1.83 -20.76
N LEU A 147 -4.49 2.78 -20.53
CA LEU A 147 -4.14 4.04 -19.85
C LEU A 147 -3.55 3.81 -18.46
N GLN A 148 -4.15 2.90 -17.68
CA GLN A 148 -3.69 2.52 -16.34
C GLN A 148 -2.28 1.91 -16.40
N ALA A 149 -2.06 0.92 -17.27
CA ALA A 149 -0.77 0.26 -17.44
C ALA A 149 0.36 1.25 -17.80
N PHE A 150 0.10 2.19 -18.72
CA PHE A 150 1.07 3.23 -19.07
C PHE A 150 1.27 4.27 -17.95
N SER A 151 0.26 4.50 -17.11
CA SER A 151 0.38 5.37 -15.94
C SER A 151 1.32 4.77 -14.89
N LEU A 152 1.29 3.46 -14.69
CA LEU A 152 2.24 2.74 -13.82
C LEU A 152 3.69 2.89 -14.33
N LEU A 153 3.91 2.73 -15.64
CA LEU A 153 5.21 2.99 -16.26
C LEU A 153 5.66 4.45 -16.11
N ALA A 154 4.73 5.40 -16.25
CA ALA A 154 5.03 6.83 -16.08
C ALA A 154 5.46 7.17 -14.65
N SER A 155 5.02 6.39 -13.66
CA SER A 155 5.50 6.43 -12.28
C SER A 155 6.82 5.66 -12.07
N GLY A 156 7.38 5.02 -13.09
CA GLY A 156 8.70 4.37 -13.03
C GLY A 156 8.67 2.87 -12.73
N ALA A 157 7.52 2.21 -12.86
CA ALA A 157 7.44 0.76 -12.82
C ALA A 157 8.22 0.14 -14.00
N ASN A 158 8.95 -0.94 -13.75
CA ASN A 158 9.63 -1.74 -14.77
C ASN A 158 8.84 -3.02 -15.13
N MET A 159 7.82 -3.35 -14.35
CA MET A 159 6.96 -4.52 -14.52
C MET A 159 5.56 -4.19 -14.04
N VAL A 160 4.55 -4.71 -14.74
CA VAL A 160 3.15 -4.63 -14.37
C VAL A 160 2.53 -6.01 -14.51
N GLU A 161 2.13 -6.58 -13.38
CA GLU A 161 1.44 -7.85 -13.28
C GLU A 161 -0.02 -7.62 -12.88
N TYR A 162 -0.92 -8.39 -13.49
CA TYR A 162 -2.34 -8.36 -13.14
C TYR A 162 -2.62 -9.47 -12.12
N TRP A 163 -3.26 -9.08 -11.03
CA TRP A 163 -3.85 -10.04 -10.11
C TRP A 163 -5.31 -10.28 -10.53
N HIS A 164 -5.67 -11.46 -11.04
CA HIS A 164 -4.80 -12.56 -11.46
C HIS A 164 -5.09 -12.94 -12.92
N TRP A 165 -4.57 -14.06 -13.40
CA TRP A 165 -4.89 -14.54 -14.76
C TRP A 165 -6.37 -14.90 -14.93
N HIS A 166 -6.87 -15.63 -13.93
CA HIS A 166 -8.20 -16.22 -13.75
C HIS A 166 -9.35 -15.34 -13.29
N SER A 167 -10.58 -15.87 -13.22
CA SER A 167 -11.48 -15.60 -12.08
C SER A 167 -11.68 -16.92 -11.36
N ILE A 168 -11.35 -17.02 -10.07
CA ILE A 168 -11.47 -18.28 -9.32
C ILE A 168 -12.94 -18.67 -9.15
N HIS A 169 -13.28 -19.95 -9.26
CA HIS A 169 -14.67 -20.40 -9.20
C HIS A 169 -15.25 -20.51 -7.78
N ASN A 170 -14.41 -20.37 -6.75
CA ASN A 170 -14.79 -20.59 -5.36
C ASN A 170 -14.00 -19.68 -4.41
N ALA A 171 -14.47 -19.60 -3.17
CA ALA A 171 -13.85 -18.88 -2.05
C ALA A 171 -13.95 -17.35 -2.14
N ILE A 172 -13.22 -16.69 -1.24
CA ILE A 172 -13.41 -15.28 -0.85
C ILE A 172 -13.21 -14.28 -1.99
N GLU A 173 -12.45 -14.65 -3.03
CA GLU A 173 -12.09 -13.76 -4.14
C GLU A 173 -12.74 -14.15 -5.47
N THR A 174 -13.82 -14.96 -5.43
CA THR A 174 -14.57 -15.39 -6.63
C THR A 174 -14.92 -14.22 -7.57
N TYR A 175 -15.22 -13.04 -7.01
CA TYR A 175 -15.61 -11.87 -7.79
C TYR A 175 -14.51 -10.81 -7.95
N TRP A 176 -13.31 -11.06 -7.43
CA TRP A 176 -12.15 -10.25 -7.78
C TRP A 176 -11.56 -10.80 -9.08
N LYS A 177 -12.20 -10.43 -10.19
CA LYS A 177 -11.94 -11.03 -11.50
C LYS A 177 -10.58 -10.59 -12.06
N GLY A 178 -9.81 -11.57 -12.55
CA GLY A 178 -8.60 -11.34 -13.30
C GLY A 178 -8.82 -11.03 -14.79
N LEU A 179 -7.84 -11.38 -15.63
CA LEU A 179 -7.90 -11.16 -17.08
C LEU A 179 -9.00 -11.99 -17.76
N LEU A 180 -9.14 -13.26 -17.38
CA LEU A 180 -10.16 -14.16 -17.88
C LEU A 180 -11.36 -14.22 -16.92
N SER A 181 -12.55 -14.35 -17.50
CA SER A 181 -13.78 -14.60 -16.74
C SER A 181 -13.87 -16.08 -16.31
N HIS A 182 -14.90 -16.43 -15.54
CA HIS A 182 -15.15 -17.81 -15.07
C HIS A 182 -15.34 -18.83 -16.20
N ASP A 183 -15.72 -18.38 -17.41
CA ASP A 183 -15.84 -19.24 -18.60
C ASP A 183 -14.49 -19.55 -19.26
N MET A 184 -13.39 -18.95 -18.77
CA MET A 184 -12.03 -19.06 -19.30
C MET A 184 -11.89 -18.61 -20.77
N GLY A 185 -12.87 -17.86 -21.29
CA GLY A 185 -12.89 -17.37 -22.66
C GLY A 185 -12.19 -16.01 -22.84
N PRO A 186 -11.72 -15.69 -24.07
CA PRO A 186 -11.31 -14.35 -24.42
C PRO A 186 -12.43 -13.33 -24.17
N ASN A 187 -12.04 -12.14 -23.73
CA ASN A 187 -12.96 -11.04 -23.47
C ASN A 187 -12.24 -9.69 -23.76
N PRO A 188 -12.97 -8.56 -23.84
CA PRO A 188 -12.36 -7.28 -24.20
C PRO A 188 -11.19 -6.86 -23.29
N THR A 189 -11.24 -7.13 -21.98
CA THR A 189 -10.15 -6.80 -21.05
C THR A 189 -8.90 -7.64 -21.34
N TYR A 190 -9.06 -8.94 -21.59
CA TYR A 190 -7.97 -9.81 -22.03
C TYR A 190 -7.39 -9.36 -23.37
N GLU A 191 -8.24 -9.02 -24.34
CA GLU A 191 -7.79 -8.54 -25.65
C GLU A 191 -7.01 -7.23 -25.56
N GLU A 192 -7.46 -6.30 -24.72
CA GLU A 192 -6.74 -5.06 -24.45
C GLU A 192 -5.40 -5.33 -23.77
N ALA A 193 -5.34 -6.24 -22.79
CA ALA A 193 -4.08 -6.65 -22.16
C ALA A 193 -3.06 -7.22 -23.16
N MET A 194 -3.52 -7.95 -24.19
CA MET A 194 -2.63 -8.40 -25.27
C MET A 194 -2.02 -7.22 -26.04
N THR A 195 -2.77 -6.12 -26.24
CA THR A 195 -2.22 -4.91 -26.88
C THR A 195 -1.16 -4.25 -26.01
N ILE A 196 -1.37 -4.22 -24.69
CA ILE A 196 -0.43 -3.66 -23.70
C ILE A 196 0.88 -4.45 -23.72
N GLY A 197 0.82 -5.79 -23.71
CA GLY A 197 2.01 -6.63 -23.79
C GLY A 197 2.82 -6.40 -25.08
N ARG A 198 2.14 -6.27 -26.23
CA ARG A 198 2.80 -5.93 -27.51
C ARG A 198 3.44 -4.54 -27.47
N ASP A 199 2.74 -3.57 -26.90
CA ASP A 199 3.25 -2.21 -26.75
C ASP A 199 4.45 -2.14 -25.81
N PHE A 200 4.42 -2.87 -24.69
CA PHE A 200 5.55 -2.97 -23.77
C PHE A 200 6.76 -3.57 -24.48
N ALA A 201 6.62 -4.72 -25.15
CA ALA A 201 7.72 -5.32 -25.90
C ALA A 201 8.33 -4.36 -26.93
N ARG A 202 7.49 -3.59 -27.64
CA ARG A 202 7.93 -2.62 -28.65
C ARG A 202 8.59 -1.37 -28.06
N LEU A 203 8.14 -0.91 -26.89
CA LEU A 203 8.54 0.37 -26.31
C LEU A 203 9.57 0.25 -25.19
N SER A 204 9.76 -0.94 -24.60
CA SER A 204 10.70 -1.20 -23.50
C SER A 204 12.10 -0.62 -23.70
N PRO A 205 12.75 -0.69 -24.90
CA PRO A 205 14.07 -0.09 -25.10
C PRO A 205 14.15 1.41 -24.82
N LYS A 206 13.00 2.12 -24.80
CA LYS A 206 12.90 3.56 -24.53
C LYS A 206 12.30 3.87 -23.15
N LEU A 207 11.55 2.93 -22.56
CA LEU A 207 10.74 3.19 -21.36
C LEU A 207 11.27 2.51 -20.10
N ILE A 208 12.00 1.39 -20.22
CA ILE A 208 12.54 0.69 -19.06
C ILE A 208 13.56 1.56 -18.33
N ASN A 209 13.62 1.43 -17.00
CA ASN A 209 14.53 2.18 -16.14
C ASN A 209 14.36 3.70 -16.20
N LEU A 210 13.12 4.18 -16.45
CA LEU A 210 12.79 5.60 -16.47
C LEU A 210 13.33 6.31 -15.22
N LYS A 211 14.11 7.38 -15.44
CA LYS A 211 14.67 8.20 -14.36
C LYS A 211 13.87 9.48 -14.20
N LYS A 212 13.34 9.72 -13.00
CA LYS A 212 12.58 10.91 -12.64
C LYS A 212 13.39 11.75 -11.65
N LYS A 213 13.57 13.04 -11.96
CA LYS A 213 14.19 14.02 -11.06
C LYS A 213 13.13 15.01 -10.63
N ASN A 214 12.68 14.91 -9.38
CA ASN A 214 11.62 15.75 -8.84
C ASN A 214 12.22 16.91 -8.01
N ARG A 215 11.50 18.04 -7.94
CA ARG A 215 11.91 19.25 -7.18
C ARG A 215 11.09 19.45 -5.90
N ALA A 216 10.16 18.55 -5.64
CA ALA A 216 9.30 18.56 -4.47
C ALA A 216 9.32 17.18 -3.82
N ALA A 217 9.18 17.14 -2.50
CA ALA A 217 9.10 15.92 -1.70
C ALA A 217 7.96 16.04 -0.69
N LEU A 218 7.33 14.92 -0.38
CA LEU A 218 6.38 14.79 0.72
C LEU A 218 7.04 13.99 1.84
N LEU A 219 7.03 14.53 3.05
CA LEU A 219 7.51 13.80 4.22
C LEU A 219 6.42 12.85 4.71
N VAL A 220 6.74 11.56 4.72
CA VAL A 220 5.86 10.49 5.23
C VAL A 220 6.39 10.02 6.58
N SER A 221 5.49 9.85 7.55
CA SER A 221 5.83 9.33 8.88
C SER A 221 4.73 8.41 9.40
N ASN A 222 5.04 7.12 9.53
CA ASN A 222 4.17 6.13 10.17
C ASN A 222 3.93 6.45 11.65
N GLU A 223 4.92 7.02 12.34
CA GLU A 223 4.79 7.46 13.74
C GLU A 223 3.77 8.60 13.87
N ALA A 224 3.86 9.62 13.00
CA ALA A 224 2.88 10.71 12.97
C ALA A 224 1.48 10.19 12.60
N LEU A 225 1.37 9.28 11.63
CA LEU A 225 0.11 8.64 11.25
C LEU A 225 -0.53 7.92 12.45
N THR A 226 0.26 7.12 13.17
CA THR A 226 -0.19 6.39 14.37
C THR A 226 -0.64 7.37 15.45
N ALA A 227 0.13 8.42 15.73
CA ALA A 227 -0.20 9.42 16.75
C ALA A 227 -1.52 10.16 16.43
N LEU A 228 -1.75 10.50 15.16
CA LEU A 228 -2.99 11.14 14.71
C LEU A 228 -4.21 10.22 14.80
N GLN A 229 -4.03 8.90 14.63
CA GLN A 229 -5.09 7.91 14.81
C GLN A 229 -5.39 7.65 16.30
N CYS A 230 -4.37 7.62 17.15
CA CYS A 230 -4.49 7.42 18.60
C CYS A 230 -5.05 8.64 19.35
N SER A 231 -5.02 9.82 18.73
CA SER A 231 -5.58 11.04 19.32
C SER A 231 -7.10 10.95 19.34
N LEU A 232 -7.68 10.64 20.50
CA LEU A 232 -9.14 10.62 20.69
C LEU A 232 -9.73 12.00 20.35
N CYS A 233 -10.72 12.05 19.45
CA CYS A 233 -11.67 13.17 19.46
C CYS A 233 -12.46 13.08 20.79
N PRO A 234 -12.76 14.19 21.50
CA PRO A 234 -13.38 14.19 22.83
C PRO A 234 -14.70 13.40 22.96
N GLU A 235 -15.31 13.00 21.84
CA GLU A 235 -16.58 12.27 21.77
C GLU A 235 -16.45 10.74 21.71
N GLY A 236 -15.26 10.18 21.89
CA GLY A 236 -15.09 8.71 22.00
C GLY A 236 -15.35 7.93 20.70
N LYS A 237 -15.30 8.60 19.54
CA LYS A 237 -15.33 7.95 18.23
C LYS A 237 -13.92 7.84 17.64
N PRO A 238 -13.58 6.73 16.94
CA PRO A 238 -12.36 6.67 16.14
C PRO A 238 -12.36 7.80 15.10
N ILE A 239 -11.21 8.45 14.90
CA ILE A 239 -11.07 9.45 13.84
C ILE A 239 -11.14 8.72 12.49
N THR A 240 -12.31 8.74 11.88
CA THR A 240 -12.47 8.50 10.44
C THR A 240 -12.38 9.85 9.73
N MET A 241 -11.60 9.94 8.64
CA MET A 241 -11.30 11.23 7.99
C MET A 241 -12.54 11.99 7.46
N THR A 242 -13.71 11.36 7.38
CA THR A 242 -15.00 12.01 7.09
C THR A 242 -15.49 12.92 8.23
N SER A 243 -14.96 12.76 9.45
CA SER A 243 -15.28 13.59 10.63
C SER A 243 -14.30 14.76 10.87
N SER A 244 -13.31 14.93 10.00
CA SER A 244 -12.19 15.88 10.20
C SER A 244 -12.60 17.36 10.22
N ALA A 245 -13.70 17.73 9.55
CA ALA A 245 -14.16 19.13 9.52
C ALA A 245 -14.75 19.60 10.85
N SER A 246 -15.39 18.70 11.61
CA SER A 246 -16.03 19.02 12.90
C SER A 246 -15.08 18.86 14.10
N CYS A 247 -14.08 17.98 14.04
CA CYS A 247 -13.14 17.81 15.16
C CYS A 247 -12.10 18.95 15.23
N MET A 248 -11.70 19.54 14.10
CA MET A 248 -10.70 20.65 14.09
C MET A 248 -11.25 21.98 14.65
N THR A 249 -12.56 22.21 14.58
CA THR A 249 -13.16 23.46 15.10
C THR A 249 -13.26 23.51 16.63
N GLY A 250 -13.22 22.35 17.31
CA GLY A 250 -13.24 22.27 18.77
C GLY A 250 -11.88 22.49 19.44
N CYS A 251 -10.78 22.43 18.69
CA CYS A 251 -9.42 22.53 19.23
C CYS A 251 -8.80 23.94 19.12
N MET A 252 -9.50 24.90 18.51
CA MET A 252 -9.08 26.31 18.36
C MET A 252 -9.94 27.30 19.16
N LYS A 253 -10.51 26.88 20.29
CA LYS A 253 -11.09 27.78 21.30
C LYS A 253 -10.48 27.53 22.66
#